data_AF-A0A971IVB6-F1
#
_entry.id   AF-A0A971IVB6-F1
#
_cell.length_a   1.000
_cell.length_b   1.000
_cell.length_c   1.000
_cell.angle_alpha   90.00
_cell.angle_beta   90.00
_cell.angle_gamma   90.00
#
_symmetry.space_group_name_H-M   'P 1'
#
loop_
_entity.id
_entity.type
_entity.pdbx_description
1 polymer ?
#
loop_
_entity_poly.entity_id
_entity_poly.type
_entity_poly.pdbx_seq_one_letter_code
_entity_poly.pdbx_strand_id
1 'polypeptide(L)'
;MKSELLLFTLIVTTLVTSCTTNRNSGEQSFMLTENWKIQESAKTKASGQAISKAEYNTHDWIDAHVPSTVMGILSTQEKYANLFIDDNYYKADKSIFDSSWWYRTTFEAEKPEAGIMWLLQLDGISYSANIWLNGKNIAQKDEVHGSFCRF
;
A
#
# COMPACT_ATOMS: atom_id res chain seq x y z
N MET A 1 -8.63 14.23 -85.47
CA MET A 1 -7.15 14.33 -85.44
C MET A 1 -6.74 15.51 -84.55
N LYS A 2 -6.35 15.21 -83.31
CA LYS A 2 -5.20 15.74 -82.56
C LYS A 2 -5.50 15.54 -81.07
N SER A 3 -4.94 14.43 -80.59
CA SER A 3 -4.76 14.05 -79.19
C SER A 3 -3.64 14.87 -78.58
N GLU A 4 -3.82 15.39 -77.38
CA GLU A 4 -2.71 15.73 -76.48
C GLU A 4 -3.06 15.19 -75.10
N LEU A 5 -2.14 14.37 -74.60
CA LEU A 5 -2.29 13.39 -73.53
C LEU A 5 -1.87 14.05 -72.21
N LEU A 6 -2.81 14.38 -71.33
CA LEU A 6 -2.52 14.89 -69.99
C LEU A 6 -2.14 13.74 -69.06
N LEU A 7 -0.83 13.57 -68.86
CA LEU A 7 -0.21 12.58 -67.99
C LEU A 7 -0.41 12.99 -66.52
N PHE A 8 -1.43 12.42 -65.86
CA PHE A 8 -1.63 12.56 -64.41
C PHE A 8 -0.74 11.55 -63.67
N THR A 9 0.38 12.01 -63.12
CA THR A 9 1.22 11.22 -62.23
C THR A 9 0.50 11.08 -60.88
N LEU A 10 -0.08 9.90 -60.64
CA LEU A 10 -0.76 9.54 -59.40
C LEU A 10 0.28 9.42 -58.27
N ILE A 11 0.39 10.44 -57.41
CA ILE A 11 1.13 10.37 -56.16
C ILE A 11 0.31 9.49 -55.20
N VAL A 12 0.65 8.21 -55.13
CA VAL A 12 0.16 7.32 -54.06
C VAL A 12 1.16 7.40 -52.91
N THR A 13 1.02 8.41 -52.06
CA THR A 13 1.66 8.44 -50.75
C THR A 13 0.86 7.52 -49.83
N THR A 14 1.25 6.25 -49.77
CA THR A 14 0.78 5.34 -48.72
C THR A 14 1.27 5.88 -47.37
N LEU A 15 0.38 6.55 -46.62
CA LEU A 15 0.57 6.74 -45.19
C LEU A 15 0.52 5.36 -44.55
N VAL A 16 1.71 4.82 -44.25
CA VAL A 16 1.83 3.69 -43.35
C VAL A 16 1.55 4.26 -41.96
N THR A 17 0.30 4.24 -41.53
CA THR A 17 -0.05 4.49 -40.13
C THR A 17 0.49 3.30 -39.35
N SER A 18 1.74 3.40 -38.91
CA SER A 18 2.27 2.54 -37.85
C SER A 18 1.40 2.76 -36.62
N CYS A 19 0.46 1.84 -36.37
CA CYS A 19 -0.11 1.66 -35.06
C CYS A 19 0.98 1.06 -34.16
N THR A 20 1.92 1.88 -33.72
CA THR A 20 2.71 1.56 -32.53
C THR A 20 1.79 1.75 -31.33
N THR A 21 0.99 0.73 -31.02
CA THR A 21 0.49 0.58 -29.66
C THR A 21 1.72 0.26 -28.80
N ASN A 22 2.36 1.31 -28.29
CA ASN A 22 3.30 1.18 -27.19
C ASN A 22 2.47 0.70 -25.99
N ARG A 23 2.32 -0.62 -25.87
CA ARG A 23 2.01 -1.24 -24.59
C ARG A 23 3.27 -1.08 -23.77
N ASN A 24 3.37 0.03 -23.04
CA ASN A 24 4.22 0.06 -21.86
C ASN A 24 3.59 -0.90 -20.85
N SER A 25 3.81 -2.20 -21.03
CA SER A 25 3.60 -3.21 -20.00
C SER A 25 4.76 -3.15 -19.02
N GLY A 26 5.03 -1.95 -18.49
CA GLY A 26 5.90 -1.77 -17.35
C GLY A 26 5.09 -2.19 -16.13
N GLU A 27 5.63 -3.11 -15.34
CA GLU A 27 5.08 -3.46 -14.04
C GLU A 27 5.00 -2.19 -13.19
N GLN A 28 3.79 -1.64 -13.03
CA GLN A 28 3.57 -0.50 -12.17
C GLN A 28 3.64 -1.00 -10.73
N SER A 29 4.65 -0.54 -9.98
CA SER A 29 4.80 -0.79 -8.56
C SER A 29 5.06 0.51 -7.84
N PHE A 30 4.48 0.66 -6.66
CA PHE A 30 4.74 1.78 -5.77
C PHE A 30 4.76 1.28 -4.34
N MET A 31 5.68 1.81 -3.56
CA MET A 31 5.82 1.44 -2.15
C MET A 31 4.80 2.23 -1.32
N LEU A 32 4.09 1.53 -0.43
CA LEU A 32 3.22 2.15 0.54
C LEU A 32 4.04 2.62 1.75
N THR A 33 4.73 3.75 1.64
CA THR A 33 5.56 4.32 2.73
C THR A 33 4.88 5.47 3.48
N GLU A 34 3.89 6.10 2.86
CA GLU A 34 3.27 7.33 3.35
C GLU A 34 1.96 7.10 4.10
N ASN A 35 1.57 8.10 4.89
CA ASN A 35 0.26 8.20 5.56
C ASN A 35 -0.10 7.02 6.49
N TRP A 36 0.90 6.32 7.01
CA TRP A 36 0.67 5.27 8.00
C TRP A 36 0.30 5.85 9.36
N LYS A 37 -0.67 5.19 9.99
CA LYS A 37 -1.10 5.44 11.36
C LYS A 37 -1.25 4.14 12.10
N ILE A 38 -0.99 4.16 13.41
CA ILE A 38 -1.18 3.01 14.30
C ILE A 38 -2.12 3.33 15.47
N GLN A 39 -2.77 2.28 15.97
CA GLN A 39 -3.58 2.36 17.19
C GLN A 39 -3.65 0.99 17.87
N GLU A 40 -3.64 0.99 19.19
CA GLU A 40 -3.87 -0.20 19.99
C GLU A 40 -5.29 -0.73 19.73
N SER A 41 -5.43 -2.03 19.44
CA SER A 41 -6.74 -2.61 19.12
C SER A 41 -7.75 -2.45 20.27
N ALA A 42 -7.30 -2.48 21.52
CA ALA A 42 -8.15 -2.31 22.70
C ALA A 42 -8.82 -0.93 22.80
N LYS A 43 -8.28 0.09 22.12
CA LYS A 43 -8.82 1.47 22.16
C LYS A 43 -9.95 1.71 21.15
N THR A 44 -10.29 0.73 20.33
CA THR A 44 -11.39 0.84 19.36
C THR A 44 -12.27 -0.40 19.39
N LYS A 45 -13.58 -0.19 19.33
CA LYS A 45 -14.57 -1.27 19.16
C LYS A 45 -14.94 -1.49 17.69
N ALA A 46 -14.35 -0.72 16.77
CA ALA A 46 -14.63 -0.83 15.34
C ALA A 46 -14.08 -2.14 14.78
N SER A 47 -14.80 -2.75 13.85
CA SER A 47 -14.35 -3.95 13.14
C SER A 47 -13.28 -3.60 12.10
N GLY A 48 -12.49 -4.58 11.68
CA GLY A 48 -11.55 -4.42 10.55
C GLY A 48 -12.24 -3.99 9.25
N GLN A 49 -13.50 -4.41 9.05
CA GLN A 49 -14.35 -3.95 7.96
C GLN A 49 -14.62 -2.44 8.03
N ALA A 50 -14.83 -1.88 9.22
CA ALA A 50 -15.04 -0.43 9.36
C ALA A 50 -13.72 0.34 9.23
N ILE A 51 -12.64 -0.15 9.87
CA ILE A 51 -11.34 0.52 9.93
C ILE A 51 -10.68 0.62 8.54
N SER A 52 -10.84 -0.40 7.69
CA SER A 52 -10.22 -0.46 6.36
C SER A 52 -10.93 0.36 5.29
N LYS A 53 -12.00 1.08 5.62
CA LYS A 53 -12.63 2.02 4.69
C LYS A 53 -11.91 3.36 4.67
N ALA A 54 -11.86 4.01 3.52
CA ALA A 54 -11.13 5.27 3.32
C ALA A 54 -11.64 6.38 4.25
N GLU A 55 -12.96 6.44 4.46
CA GLU A 55 -13.65 7.43 5.28
C GLU A 55 -13.53 7.23 6.80
N TYR A 56 -12.89 6.14 7.26
CA TYR A 56 -12.74 5.89 8.69
C TYR A 56 -11.86 6.97 9.35
N ASN A 57 -12.40 7.63 10.38
CA ASN A 57 -11.71 8.70 11.07
C ASN A 57 -10.59 8.14 11.96
N THR A 58 -9.35 8.56 11.69
CA THR A 58 -8.15 8.21 12.45
C THR A 58 -7.44 9.44 13.02
N HIS A 59 -8.17 10.51 13.34
CA HIS A 59 -7.60 11.74 13.89
C HIS A 59 -6.79 11.48 15.16
N ASP A 60 -7.30 10.62 16.05
CA ASP A 60 -6.67 10.30 17.34
C ASP A 60 -5.65 9.15 17.25
N TRP A 61 -5.28 8.73 16.04
CA TRP A 61 -4.29 7.67 15.84
C TRP A 61 -2.88 8.25 15.72
N ILE A 62 -1.89 7.45 16.09
CA ILE A 62 -0.48 7.86 16.14
C ILE A 62 0.10 7.77 14.72
N ASP A 63 0.78 8.82 14.26
CA ASP A 63 1.50 8.79 13.00
C ASP A 63 2.66 7.79 13.04
N ALA A 64 2.83 7.05 11.95
CA ALA A 64 3.79 5.98 11.82
C ALA A 64 4.59 6.11 10.52
N HIS A 65 5.84 5.68 10.57
CA HIS A 65 6.67 5.42 9.39
C HIS A 65 6.79 3.90 9.21
N VAL A 66 6.83 3.45 7.96
CA VAL A 66 7.03 2.03 7.61
C VAL A 66 8.26 1.94 6.70
N PRO A 67 9.21 1.03 6.96
CA PRO A 67 9.18 -0.03 7.99
C PRO A 67 9.46 0.49 9.40
N SER A 68 8.71 -0.01 10.39
CA SER A 68 8.98 0.23 11.81
C SER A 68 8.20 -0.73 12.71
N THR A 69 8.63 -0.87 13.96
CA THR A 69 7.88 -1.60 15.00
C THR A 69 6.99 -0.64 15.79
N VAL A 70 5.96 -1.15 16.47
CA VAL A 70 5.14 -0.33 17.38
C VAL A 70 6.02 0.35 18.43
N MET A 71 6.96 -0.37 19.04
CA MET A 71 7.91 0.19 20.00
C MET A 71 8.77 1.31 19.37
N GLY A 72 9.26 1.11 18.15
CA GLY A 72 10.02 2.11 17.40
C GLY A 72 9.21 3.39 17.19
N ILE A 73 7.97 3.25 16.71
CA ILE A 73 7.05 4.37 16.50
C ILE A 73 6.79 5.10 17.83
N LEU A 74 6.41 4.39 18.89
CA LEU A 74 6.13 4.99 20.20
C LEU A 74 7.35 5.69 20.81
N SER A 75 8.55 5.17 20.58
CA SER A 75 9.80 5.80 21.02
C SER A 75 10.06 7.11 20.26
N THR A 76 9.84 7.13 18.94
CA THR A 76 9.96 8.37 18.13
C THR A 76 8.90 9.42 18.46
N GLN A 77 7.77 9.01 19.03
CA GLN A 77 6.68 9.88 19.48
C GLN A 77 6.84 10.28 20.96
N GLU A 78 8.01 10.02 21.56
CA GLU A 78 8.36 10.33 22.95
C GLU A 78 7.33 9.83 23.98
N LYS A 79 6.62 8.73 23.66
CA LYS A 79 5.68 8.08 24.58
C LYS A 79 6.38 7.32 25.71
N TYR A 80 7.67 7.06 25.53
CA TYR A 80 8.56 6.51 26.54
C TYR A 80 9.73 7.46 26.74
N ALA A 81 10.25 7.50 27.97
CA ALA A 81 11.60 8.02 28.20
C ALA A 81 12.60 7.22 27.35
N ASN A 82 13.77 7.82 27.06
CA ASN A 82 14.80 7.14 26.28
C ASN A 82 15.13 5.78 26.91
N LEU A 83 14.72 4.71 26.23
CA LEU A 83 14.77 3.33 26.72
C LEU A 83 16.19 2.82 26.90
N PHE A 84 17.19 3.47 26.29
CA PHE A 84 18.60 3.10 26.38
C PHE A 84 19.34 3.75 27.56
N ILE A 85 18.64 4.54 28.39
CA ILE A 85 19.22 5.23 29.55
C ILE A 85 18.74 4.58 30.84
N ASP A 86 19.69 4.34 31.75
CA ASP A 86 19.46 3.83 33.10
C ASP A 86 18.52 2.60 33.14
N ASP A 87 17.47 2.68 33.94
CA ASP A 87 16.45 1.64 34.11
C ASP A 87 15.12 1.97 33.42
N ASN A 88 15.11 2.95 32.50
CA ASN A 88 13.89 3.39 31.80
C ASN A 88 13.20 2.23 31.08
N TYR A 89 13.95 1.31 30.49
CA TYR A 89 13.41 0.11 29.85
C TYR A 89 12.60 -0.77 30.81
N TYR A 90 13.07 -0.92 32.06
CA TYR A 90 12.38 -1.73 33.06
C TYR A 90 11.11 -1.04 33.56
N LYS A 91 11.14 0.29 33.68
CA LYS A 91 10.02 1.13 34.10
C LYS A 91 8.94 1.31 33.03
N ALA A 92 9.28 1.13 31.76
CA ALA A 92 8.33 1.25 30.65
C ALA A 92 7.15 0.28 30.82
N ASP A 93 5.93 0.79 30.62
CA ASP A 93 4.72 -0.02 30.54
C ASP A 93 4.80 -0.91 29.29
N LYS A 94 4.83 -2.22 29.51
CA LYS A 94 4.93 -3.21 28.44
C LYS A 94 3.58 -3.85 28.11
N SER A 95 2.54 -3.61 28.93
CA SER A 95 1.26 -4.31 28.82
C SER A 95 0.51 -3.97 27.53
N ILE A 96 0.74 -2.78 26.97
CA ILE A 96 0.13 -2.37 25.69
C ILE A 96 0.60 -3.23 24.49
N PHE A 97 1.71 -3.96 24.64
CA PHE A 97 2.22 -4.86 23.60
C PHE A 97 1.62 -6.27 23.69
N ASP A 98 0.86 -6.58 24.74
CA ASP A 98 0.15 -7.86 24.90
C ASP A 98 -1.16 -7.90 24.08
N SER A 99 -1.51 -6.78 23.43
CA SER A 99 -2.66 -6.64 22.54
C SER A 99 -2.23 -6.46 21.09
N SER A 100 -3.11 -6.80 20.15
CA SER A 100 -2.88 -6.50 18.73
C SER A 100 -2.88 -5.00 18.45
N TRP A 101 -2.20 -4.60 17.38
CA TRP A 101 -2.13 -3.22 16.93
C TRP A 101 -2.65 -3.10 15.51
N TRP A 102 -3.40 -2.03 15.24
CA TRP A 102 -3.76 -1.65 13.90
C TRP A 102 -2.62 -0.88 13.26
N TYR A 103 -2.32 -1.23 12.02
CA TYR A 103 -1.57 -0.41 11.06
C TYR A 103 -2.52 -0.07 9.92
N ARG A 104 -2.68 1.22 9.62
CA ARG A 104 -3.58 1.68 8.56
C ARG A 104 -2.89 2.74 7.73
N THR A 105 -3.03 2.64 6.41
CA THR A 105 -2.75 3.70 5.46
C THR A 105 -3.89 3.78 4.45
N THR A 106 -3.96 4.91 3.73
CA THR A 106 -4.84 5.09 2.58
C THR A 106 -3.97 5.49 1.39
N PHE A 107 -4.24 4.88 0.25
CA PHE A 107 -3.50 5.13 -0.98
C PHE A 107 -4.47 5.17 -2.16
N GLU A 108 -4.05 5.84 -3.22
CA GLU A 108 -4.77 5.87 -4.48
C GLU A 108 -4.16 4.85 -5.43
N ALA A 109 -5.00 4.13 -6.14
CA ALA A 109 -4.60 3.20 -7.18
C ALA A 109 -5.60 3.33 -8.33
N GLU A 110 -5.09 3.40 -9.56
CA GLU A 110 -5.95 3.40 -10.74
C GLU A 110 -6.66 2.06 -10.87
N LYS A 111 -7.87 2.09 -11.44
CA LYS A 111 -8.57 0.85 -11.76
C LYS A 111 -7.72 0.08 -12.78
N PRO A 112 -7.34 -1.19 -12.51
CA PRO A 112 -6.53 -1.93 -13.45
C PRO A 112 -7.32 -2.18 -14.74
N GLU A 113 -6.61 -2.17 -15.87
CA GLU A 113 -7.17 -2.54 -17.16
C GLU A 113 -7.71 -3.98 -17.14
N ALA A 114 -8.60 -4.31 -18.08
CA ALA A 114 -9.15 -5.66 -18.17
C ALA A 114 -8.03 -6.70 -18.35
N GLY A 115 -7.96 -7.67 -17.43
CA GLY A 115 -6.93 -8.71 -17.42
C GLY A 115 -5.67 -8.35 -16.61
N ILE A 116 -5.59 -7.15 -16.03
CA ILE A 116 -4.54 -6.74 -15.09
C ILE A 116 -5.08 -6.84 -13.66
N MET A 117 -4.20 -7.20 -12.72
CA MET A 117 -4.53 -7.30 -11.29
C MET A 117 -3.47 -6.59 -10.46
N TRP A 118 -3.92 -5.86 -9.43
CA TRP A 118 -3.04 -5.33 -8.40
C TRP A 118 -2.68 -6.43 -7.39
N LEU A 119 -1.38 -6.54 -7.09
CA LEU A 119 -0.87 -7.36 -6.00
C LEU A 119 -0.48 -6.44 -4.84
N LEU A 120 -1.03 -6.70 -3.66
CA LEU A 120 -0.52 -6.13 -2.41
C LEU A 120 0.54 -7.07 -1.87
N GLN A 121 1.80 -6.63 -1.88
CA GLN A 121 2.92 -7.41 -1.36
C GLN A 121 3.38 -6.89 -0.01
N LEU A 122 3.56 -7.78 0.94
CA LEU A 122 4.06 -7.50 2.29
C LEU A 122 5.39 -8.23 2.48
N ASP A 123 6.49 -7.47 2.51
CA ASP A 123 7.84 -8.04 2.57
C ASP A 123 8.26 -8.53 3.97
N GLY A 124 7.44 -8.28 5.00
CA GLY A 124 7.67 -8.81 6.34
C GLY A 124 6.68 -8.27 7.36
N ILE A 125 6.17 -9.15 8.23
CA ILE A 125 5.24 -8.81 9.33
C ILE A 125 5.68 -9.55 10.59
N SER A 126 5.80 -8.83 11.71
CA SER A 126 6.17 -9.43 13.00
C SER A 126 4.95 -9.52 13.94
N TYR A 127 4.40 -10.69 14.27
CA TYR A 127 4.65 -12.00 13.64
C TYR A 127 3.49 -12.44 12.74
N SER A 128 2.28 -11.91 12.90
CA SER A 128 1.11 -12.27 12.09
C SER A 128 0.09 -11.13 12.02
N ALA A 129 -0.76 -11.12 10.98
CA ALA A 129 -1.76 -10.06 10.79
C ALA A 129 -3.01 -10.52 10.04
N ASN A 130 -4.16 -9.93 10.38
CA ASN A 130 -5.32 -9.94 9.47
C ASN A 130 -5.20 -8.75 8.53
N ILE A 131 -5.32 -8.98 7.22
CA ILE A 131 -5.21 -7.92 6.21
C ILE A 131 -6.61 -7.56 5.71
N TRP A 132 -6.93 -6.27 5.83
CA TRP A 132 -8.22 -5.72 5.41
C TRP A 132 -8.01 -4.65 4.35
N LEU A 133 -8.79 -4.71 3.27
CA LEU A 133 -8.75 -3.74 2.18
C LEU A 133 -10.17 -3.34 1.81
N ASN A 134 -10.48 -2.04 1.89
CA ASN A 134 -11.79 -1.48 1.50
C ASN A 134 -12.99 -2.21 2.11
N GLY A 135 -12.89 -2.59 3.39
CA GLY A 135 -13.94 -3.28 4.14
C GLY A 135 -13.96 -4.80 3.99
N LYS A 136 -13.08 -5.39 3.19
CA LYS A 136 -13.00 -6.84 3.00
C LYS A 136 -11.77 -7.42 3.71
N ASN A 137 -11.95 -8.52 4.44
CA ASN A 137 -10.83 -9.34 4.90
C ASN A 137 -10.27 -10.10 3.70
N ILE A 138 -9.02 -9.84 3.34
CA ILE A 138 -8.37 -10.45 2.17
C ILE A 138 -7.33 -11.50 2.55
N ALA A 139 -6.89 -11.52 3.81
CA ALA A 139 -6.01 -12.55 4.36
C ALA A 139 -6.11 -12.60 5.89
N GLN A 140 -6.01 -13.80 6.46
CA GLN A 140 -6.11 -13.99 7.91
C GLN A 140 -4.73 -14.18 8.57
N LYS A 141 -4.65 -13.93 9.88
CA LYS A 141 -3.40 -14.09 10.65
C LYS A 141 -2.77 -15.49 10.56
N ASP A 142 -3.58 -16.52 10.31
CA ASP A 142 -3.10 -17.89 10.19
C ASP A 142 -2.51 -18.17 8.79
N GLU A 143 -2.79 -17.32 7.81
CA GLU A 143 -2.19 -17.33 6.47
C GLU A 143 -0.97 -16.40 6.42
N VAL A 144 -1.09 -15.23 7.06
CA VAL A 144 -0.06 -14.19 7.13
C VAL A 144 0.67 -14.30 8.46
N HIS A 145 1.60 -15.25 8.57
CA HIS A 145 2.43 -15.47 9.76
C HIS A 145 3.89 -15.79 9.42
N GLY A 146 4.83 -15.21 10.16
CA GLY A 146 6.27 -15.41 10.03
C GLY A 146 7.00 -14.15 9.56
N SER A 147 7.96 -13.69 10.36
CA SER A 147 8.68 -12.43 10.12
C SER A 147 9.56 -12.40 8.89
N PHE A 148 9.87 -13.56 8.31
CA PHE A 148 10.73 -13.71 7.12
C PHE A 148 9.96 -14.18 5.88
N CYS A 149 8.63 -14.24 5.97
CA CYS A 149 7.76 -14.61 4.86
C CYS A 149 7.33 -13.36 4.10
N ARG A 150 7.15 -13.55 2.79
CA ARG A 150 6.49 -12.58 1.91
C ARG A 150 5.06 -13.05 1.65
N PHE A 151 4.13 -12.10 1.70
CA PHE A 151 2.71 -12.33 1.46
C PHE A 151 2.21 -11.47 0.31
#